data_AF-A0A8T6XHS6-F1
#
_entry.id   AF-A0A8T6XHS6-F1
#
_cell.length_a   1.000
_cell.length_b   1.000
_cell.length_c   1.000
_cell.angle_alpha   90.00
_cell.angle_beta   90.00
_cell.angle_gamma   90.00
#
_symmetry.space_group_name_H-M   'P 1'
#
loop_
_entity.id
_entity.type
_entity.pdbx_description
1 polymer ?
#
loop_
_entity_poly.entity_id
_entity_poly.type
_entity_poly.pdbx_seq_one_letter_code
_entity_poly.pdbx_strand_id
1 'polypeptide(L)'
;MSLTGSDLADSIRIDMNFPTPTSTQLIGWGKGVVQHIQTGQVDHALVTGDTAPGAPLANGAAIGGIISGLDGASMASLVQTEAGYPNVSSELSAFCQEIVNHIQSSGLVNFDPGQITGQCTSTPLSPGPLTNGAGTGGIITGLDGNTLAGAIHGSAGYPGSTSPELVTFCTAIVNYVMDNAEIEYTPGSVVGTCPAGGGPLQGGAATGGTIL
;
A
#
# COMPACT_ATOMS: atom_id res chain seq x y z
N MET A 1 -7.45 6.85 7.50
CA MET A 1 -8.61 7.06 6.58
C MET A 1 -8.55 5.89 5.61
N SER A 2 -9.66 5.34 5.10
CA SER A 2 -9.58 4.20 4.17
C SER A 2 -9.62 4.71 2.74
N LEU A 3 -8.95 4.01 1.82
CA LEU A 3 -9.01 4.32 0.40
C LEU A 3 -10.45 4.19 -0.11
N THR A 4 -10.95 5.23 -0.76
CA THR A 4 -12.22 5.19 -1.48
C THR A 4 -12.07 5.71 -2.90
N GLY A 5 -12.76 5.04 -3.84
CA GLY A 5 -12.69 5.44 -5.24
C GLY A 5 -13.27 6.82 -5.54
N SER A 6 -14.27 7.26 -4.76
CA SER A 6 -14.85 8.60 -4.89
C SER A 6 -13.88 9.68 -4.46
N ASP A 7 -13.15 9.46 -3.36
CA ASP A 7 -12.21 10.47 -2.86
C ASP A 7 -10.96 10.56 -3.75
N LEU A 8 -10.49 9.42 -4.31
CA LEU A 8 -9.46 9.44 -5.34
C LEU A 8 -9.91 10.23 -6.58
N ALA A 9 -11.14 9.98 -7.06
CA ALA A 9 -11.69 10.69 -8.20
C ALA A 9 -11.81 12.21 -7.95
N ASP A 10 -12.20 12.59 -6.73
CA ASP A 10 -12.28 13.99 -6.31
C ASP A 10 -10.90 14.65 -6.19
N SER A 11 -9.91 13.93 -5.65
CA SER A 11 -8.52 14.40 -5.60
C SER A 11 -7.98 14.67 -7.00
N ILE A 12 -8.16 13.72 -7.93
CA ILE A 12 -7.78 13.90 -9.34
C ILE A 12 -8.53 15.10 -9.94
N ARG A 13 -9.84 15.22 -9.72
CA ARG A 13 -10.64 16.33 -10.26
C ARG A 13 -10.08 17.68 -9.78
N ILE A 14 -9.77 17.80 -8.49
CA ILE A 14 -9.25 19.03 -7.88
C ILE A 14 -7.91 19.39 -8.51
N ASP A 15 -6.97 18.44 -8.53
CA ASP A 15 -5.61 18.69 -8.99
C ASP A 15 -5.55 18.97 -10.50
N MET A 16 -6.40 18.31 -11.29
CA MET A 16 -6.56 18.54 -12.72
C MET A 16 -7.42 19.76 -13.06
N ASN A 17 -7.99 20.44 -12.06
CA ASN A 17 -8.91 21.57 -12.21
C ASN A 17 -10.11 21.24 -13.13
N PHE A 18 -10.63 20.02 -13.03
CA PHE A 18 -11.83 19.61 -13.77
C PHE A 18 -13.10 20.22 -13.15
N PRO A 19 -14.12 20.53 -13.98
CA PRO A 19 -15.38 21.10 -13.50
C PRO A 19 -16.10 20.21 -12.47
N THR A 20 -16.91 20.85 -11.63
CA THR A 20 -17.86 20.15 -10.76
C THR A 20 -19.19 19.90 -11.50
N PRO A 21 -19.90 18.80 -11.20
CA PRO A 21 -19.50 17.70 -10.30
C PRO A 21 -18.46 16.75 -10.94
N THR A 22 -17.81 15.93 -10.12
CA THR A 22 -16.94 14.85 -10.57
C THR A 22 -17.69 13.91 -11.50
N SER A 23 -17.12 13.61 -12.67
CA SER A 23 -17.78 12.79 -13.68
C SER A 23 -17.93 11.35 -13.20
N THR A 24 -18.98 10.67 -13.66
CA THR A 24 -19.19 9.25 -13.36
C THR A 24 -18.04 8.38 -13.85
N GLN A 25 -17.45 8.72 -14.99
CA GLN A 25 -16.28 8.04 -15.54
C GLN A 25 -15.06 8.17 -14.63
N LEU A 26 -14.79 9.37 -14.10
CA LEU A 26 -13.65 9.58 -13.19
C LEU A 26 -13.87 8.87 -11.85
N ILE A 27 -15.11 8.86 -11.33
CA ILE A 27 -15.49 8.07 -10.15
C ILE A 27 -15.26 6.58 -10.39
N GLY A 28 -15.68 6.07 -11.55
CA GLY A 28 -15.45 4.68 -11.93
C GLY A 28 -13.97 4.32 -12.03
N TRP A 29 -13.17 5.24 -12.60
CA TRP A 29 -11.71 5.12 -12.64
C TRP A 29 -11.11 5.02 -11.23
N GLY A 30 -11.47 5.95 -10.34
CA GLY A 30 -11.01 5.94 -8.96
C GLY A 30 -11.39 4.66 -8.22
N LYS A 31 -12.63 4.17 -8.41
CA LYS A 31 -13.10 2.90 -7.82
C LYS A 31 -12.29 1.71 -8.30
N GLY A 32 -12.11 1.55 -9.61
CA GLY A 32 -11.38 0.42 -10.17
C GLY A 32 -9.92 0.37 -9.70
N VAL A 33 -9.26 1.53 -9.64
CA VAL A 33 -7.89 1.65 -9.11
C VAL A 33 -7.83 1.29 -7.62
N VAL A 34 -8.67 1.92 -6.78
CA VAL A 34 -8.67 1.69 -5.33
C VAL A 34 -9.00 0.25 -4.98
N GLN A 35 -10.07 -0.30 -5.57
CA GLN A 35 -10.47 -1.69 -5.32
C GLN A 35 -9.34 -2.67 -5.61
N HIS A 36 -8.58 -2.44 -6.69
CA HIS A 36 -7.45 -3.30 -7.01
C HIS A 36 -6.27 -3.09 -6.06
N ILE A 37 -5.93 -1.86 -5.68
CA ILE A 37 -4.87 -1.59 -4.71
C ILE A 37 -5.17 -2.31 -3.38
N GLN A 38 -6.43 -2.33 -2.94
CA GLN A 38 -6.86 -3.01 -1.73
C GLN A 38 -6.75 -4.55 -1.78
N THR A 39 -6.54 -5.16 -2.96
CA THR A 39 -6.20 -6.60 -3.04
C THR A 39 -4.71 -6.88 -2.82
N GLY A 40 -3.89 -5.83 -2.71
CA GLY A 40 -2.46 -5.93 -2.47
C GLY A 40 -2.15 -6.56 -1.10
N GLN A 41 -1.04 -7.29 -1.06
CA GLN A 41 -0.51 -7.91 0.16
C GLN A 41 0.80 -7.28 0.57
N VAL A 42 1.04 -7.16 1.87
CA VAL A 42 2.25 -6.54 2.42
C VAL A 42 3.00 -7.51 3.32
N ASP A 43 4.29 -7.70 3.04
CA ASP A 43 5.18 -8.52 3.84
C ASP A 43 6.37 -7.71 4.36
N HIS A 44 6.77 -7.96 5.60
CA HIS A 44 8.00 -7.42 6.21
C HIS A 44 8.94 -8.56 6.60
N ALA A 45 10.15 -8.50 6.06
CA ALA A 45 11.23 -9.43 6.42
C ALA A 45 11.82 -9.18 7.82
N LEU A 46 11.62 -7.97 8.36
CA LEU A 46 12.06 -7.59 9.69
C LEU A 46 11.00 -6.81 10.44
N VAL A 47 10.66 -7.32 11.61
CA VAL A 47 9.89 -6.62 12.65
C VAL A 47 10.80 -6.48 13.88
N THR A 48 10.81 -5.30 14.45
CA THR A 48 11.58 -4.97 15.65
C THR A 48 10.65 -4.68 16.82
N GLY A 49 11.21 -4.64 18.03
CA GLY A 49 10.52 -4.28 19.25
C GLY A 49 11.26 -4.80 20.47
N ASP A 50 10.93 -4.25 21.62
CA ASP A 50 11.51 -4.64 22.91
C ASP A 50 10.58 -5.60 23.64
N THR A 51 11.17 -6.66 24.18
CA THR A 51 10.44 -7.72 24.87
C THR A 51 10.80 -7.73 26.35
N ALA A 52 9.83 -8.11 27.17
CA ALA A 52 10.07 -8.49 28.56
C ALA A 52 9.28 -9.77 28.88
N PRO A 53 9.73 -10.60 29.84
CA PRO A 53 9.06 -11.85 30.18
C PRO A 53 7.58 -11.66 30.51
N GLY A 54 6.70 -12.34 29.78
CA GLY A 54 5.25 -12.26 29.97
C GLY A 54 4.62 -10.89 29.68
N ALA A 55 5.33 -9.95 29.05
CA ALA A 55 4.83 -8.62 28.74
C ALA A 55 4.39 -8.48 27.27
N PRO A 56 3.55 -7.50 26.95
CA PRO A 56 3.32 -7.07 25.57
C PRO A 56 4.62 -6.60 24.90
N LEU A 57 4.70 -6.73 23.58
CA LEU A 57 5.76 -6.15 22.77
C LEU A 57 5.73 -4.63 22.91
N ALA A 58 6.84 -4.03 23.31
CA ALA A 58 7.00 -2.58 23.36
C ALA A 58 7.70 -2.08 22.10
N ASN A 59 7.37 -0.85 21.66
CA ASN A 59 8.02 -0.19 20.52
C ASN A 59 8.03 -1.03 19.22
N GLY A 60 7.03 -1.89 19.03
CA GLY A 60 6.98 -2.76 17.86
C GLY A 60 6.89 -1.92 16.58
N ALA A 61 7.79 -2.16 15.64
CA ALA A 61 7.91 -1.43 14.38
C ALA A 61 8.28 -2.36 13.23
N ALA A 62 8.03 -1.93 12.00
CA ALA A 62 8.42 -2.63 10.78
C ALA A 62 8.68 -1.59 9.68
N ILE A 63 9.81 -1.66 8.98
CA ILE A 63 10.18 -0.66 7.96
C ILE A 63 10.50 -1.39 6.67
N GLY A 64 10.09 -0.82 5.54
CA GLY A 64 10.44 -1.32 4.22
C GLY A 64 9.66 -2.56 3.81
N GLY A 65 8.40 -2.67 4.22
CA GLY A 65 7.50 -3.72 3.77
C GLY A 65 7.25 -3.63 2.27
N ILE A 66 7.16 -4.80 1.62
CA ILE A 66 7.01 -4.92 0.17
C ILE A 66 5.55 -5.21 -0.16
N ILE A 67 5.03 -4.48 -1.15
CA ILE A 67 3.68 -4.67 -1.68
C ILE A 67 3.72 -5.69 -2.83
N SER A 68 2.83 -6.67 -2.81
CA SER A 68 2.72 -7.73 -3.81
C SER A 68 1.25 -8.08 -4.12
N GLY A 69 1.03 -9.01 -5.06
CA GLY A 69 -0.33 -9.51 -5.38
C GLY A 69 -1.17 -8.59 -6.28
N LEU A 70 -0.60 -7.47 -6.74
CA LEU A 70 -1.24 -6.58 -7.71
C LEU A 70 -0.86 -6.99 -9.15
N ASP A 71 -1.81 -6.95 -10.07
CA ASP A 71 -1.59 -7.08 -11.51
C ASP A 71 -2.31 -6.00 -12.35
N GLY A 72 -1.67 -5.52 -13.41
CA GLY A 72 -2.22 -4.42 -14.23
C GLY A 72 -3.48 -4.80 -15.02
N ALA A 73 -3.62 -6.07 -15.41
CA ALA A 73 -4.75 -6.54 -16.20
C ALA A 73 -6.06 -6.54 -15.40
N SER A 74 -6.03 -6.99 -14.15
CA SER A 74 -7.19 -6.97 -13.26
C SER A 74 -7.57 -5.53 -12.89
N MET A 75 -6.59 -4.65 -12.62
CA MET A 75 -6.87 -3.23 -12.43
C MET A 75 -7.56 -2.62 -13.67
N ALA A 76 -7.04 -2.88 -14.87
CA ALA A 76 -7.64 -2.40 -16.10
C ALA A 76 -9.07 -2.92 -16.31
N SER A 77 -9.33 -4.18 -15.96
CA SER A 77 -10.68 -4.78 -16.01
C SER A 77 -11.65 -4.12 -15.03
N LEU A 78 -11.20 -3.83 -13.81
CA LEU A 78 -12.00 -3.13 -12.80
C LEU A 78 -12.31 -1.71 -13.24
N VAL A 79 -11.30 -0.96 -13.72
CA VAL A 79 -11.49 0.38 -14.27
C VAL A 79 -12.43 0.36 -15.46
N GLN A 80 -12.28 -0.57 -16.40
CA GLN A 80 -13.18 -0.70 -17.55
C GLN A 80 -14.63 -0.92 -17.12
N THR A 81 -14.86 -1.80 -16.14
CA THR A 81 -16.19 -2.11 -15.63
C THR A 81 -16.80 -0.91 -14.90
N GLU A 82 -16.08 -0.32 -13.95
CA GLU A 82 -16.56 0.76 -13.10
C GLU A 82 -16.72 2.09 -13.87
N ALA A 83 -15.83 2.39 -14.82
CA ALA A 83 -15.90 3.60 -15.65
C ALA A 83 -16.87 3.47 -16.85
N GLY A 84 -17.37 2.25 -17.12
CA GLY A 84 -18.30 1.99 -18.22
C GLY A 84 -17.66 2.06 -19.61
N TYR A 85 -16.38 1.69 -19.73
CA TYR A 85 -15.73 1.58 -21.04
C TYR A 85 -16.21 0.32 -21.78
N PRO A 86 -16.34 0.35 -23.12
CA PRO A 86 -16.84 -0.80 -23.88
C PRO A 86 -15.88 -1.99 -23.87
N ASN A 87 -14.57 -1.74 -23.75
CA ASN A 87 -13.52 -2.74 -23.70
C ASN A 87 -12.27 -2.17 -23.01
N VAL A 88 -11.38 -3.06 -22.57
CA VAL A 88 -10.04 -2.67 -22.14
C VAL A 88 -9.22 -2.35 -23.40
N SER A 89 -8.69 -1.13 -23.49
CA SER A 89 -7.78 -0.75 -24.58
C SER A 89 -6.32 -1.08 -24.24
N SER A 90 -5.44 -1.03 -25.24
CA SER A 90 -3.99 -1.16 -25.04
C SER A 90 -3.46 -0.06 -24.11
N GLU A 91 -3.94 1.16 -24.28
CA GLU A 91 -3.53 2.32 -23.49
C GLU A 91 -3.98 2.19 -22.04
N LEU A 92 -5.23 1.76 -21.80
CA LEU A 92 -5.72 1.50 -20.44
C LEU A 92 -4.92 0.38 -19.76
N SER A 93 -4.62 -0.70 -20.49
CA SER A 93 -3.80 -1.80 -19.99
C SER A 93 -2.40 -1.31 -19.60
N ALA A 94 -1.75 -0.55 -20.48
CA ALA A 94 -0.42 0.02 -20.21
C ALA A 94 -0.46 0.97 -19.01
N PHE A 95 -1.47 1.82 -18.93
CA PHE A 95 -1.62 2.77 -17.83
C PHE A 95 -1.75 2.05 -16.48
N CYS A 96 -2.69 1.11 -16.36
CA CYS A 96 -2.91 0.34 -15.14
C CYS A 96 -1.71 -0.54 -14.78
N GLN A 97 -1.02 -1.10 -15.78
CA GLN A 97 0.20 -1.87 -15.55
C GLN A 97 1.30 -1.02 -14.92
N GLU A 98 1.51 0.21 -15.39
CA GLU A 98 2.52 1.09 -14.80
C GLU A 98 2.16 1.60 -13.40
N ILE A 99 0.87 1.85 -13.11
CA ILE A 99 0.44 2.13 -11.72
C ILE A 99 0.85 0.97 -10.82
N VAL A 100 0.51 -0.26 -11.20
CA VAL A 100 0.83 -1.47 -10.42
C VAL A 100 2.33 -1.65 -10.26
N ASN A 101 3.09 -1.56 -11.36
CA ASN A 101 4.55 -1.68 -11.33
C ASN A 101 5.16 -0.65 -10.38
N HIS A 102 4.67 0.59 -10.41
CA HIS A 102 5.19 1.67 -9.58
C HIS A 102 4.92 1.42 -8.10
N ILE A 103 3.70 1.01 -7.75
CA ILE A 103 3.34 0.67 -6.37
C ILE A 103 4.19 -0.50 -5.85
N GLN A 104 4.37 -1.56 -6.64
CA GLN A 104 5.12 -2.75 -6.19
C GLN A 104 6.64 -2.55 -6.15
N SER A 105 7.19 -1.71 -7.04
CA SER A 105 8.64 -1.52 -7.14
C SER A 105 9.18 -0.38 -6.27
N SER A 106 8.37 0.67 -6.05
CA SER A 106 8.78 1.88 -5.35
C SER A 106 8.04 2.09 -4.03
N GLY A 107 6.85 1.51 -3.88
CA GLY A 107 6.06 1.60 -2.66
C GLY A 107 6.68 0.80 -1.52
N LEU A 108 6.95 1.48 -0.41
CA LEU A 108 7.42 0.88 0.83
C LEU A 108 6.42 1.11 1.94
N VAL A 109 6.09 0.05 2.67
CA VAL A 109 5.22 0.13 3.84
C VAL A 109 6.04 0.29 5.10
N ASN A 110 5.64 1.20 5.97
CA ASN A 110 6.29 1.41 7.27
C ASN A 110 5.26 1.47 8.40
N PHE A 111 5.62 0.84 9.51
CA PHE A 111 4.96 0.90 10.80
C PHE A 111 5.91 1.58 11.79
N ASP A 112 5.47 2.70 12.33
CA ASP A 112 6.17 3.45 13.37
C ASP A 112 6.24 2.65 14.69
N PRO A 113 7.19 2.98 15.58
CA PRO A 113 7.28 2.34 16.90
C PRO A 113 5.97 2.38 17.69
N GLY A 114 5.52 1.20 18.10
CA GLY A 114 4.29 0.99 18.86
C GLY A 114 3.08 0.60 18.01
N GLN A 115 3.22 0.60 16.68
CA GLN A 115 2.14 0.19 15.78
C GLN A 115 2.10 -1.32 15.51
N ILE A 116 3.21 -2.04 15.77
CA ILE A 116 3.21 -3.50 15.85
C ILE A 116 3.05 -3.94 17.30
N THR A 117 2.15 -4.89 17.53
CA THR A 117 1.79 -5.40 18.85
C THR A 117 1.91 -6.91 18.91
N GLY A 118 1.82 -7.46 20.11
CA GLY A 118 1.80 -8.90 20.37
C GLY A 118 2.14 -9.17 21.83
N GLN A 119 1.98 -10.43 22.25
CA GLN A 119 2.27 -10.86 23.61
C GLN A 119 3.50 -11.77 23.63
N CYS A 120 4.54 -11.38 24.38
CA CYS A 120 5.68 -12.24 24.61
C CYS A 120 5.37 -13.31 25.65
N THR A 121 5.71 -14.54 25.31
CA THR A 121 5.51 -15.71 26.18
C THR A 121 6.80 -16.18 26.86
N SER A 122 7.91 -15.46 26.62
CA SER A 122 9.19 -15.78 27.27
C SER A 122 9.10 -15.64 28.79
N THR A 123 9.99 -16.36 29.46
CA THR A 123 10.17 -16.29 30.92
C THR A 123 11.55 -15.69 31.23
N PRO A 124 11.88 -15.40 32.50
CA PRO A 124 13.23 -15.00 32.86
C PRO A 124 14.32 -16.02 32.50
N LEU A 125 13.96 -17.30 32.35
CA LEU A 125 14.91 -18.40 32.15
C LEU A 125 14.86 -19.05 30.76
N SER A 126 13.79 -18.81 29.99
CA SER A 126 13.58 -19.46 28.69
C SER A 126 13.01 -18.48 27.68
N PRO A 127 13.45 -18.53 26.41
CA PRO A 127 12.80 -17.80 25.33
C PRO A 127 11.38 -18.33 25.11
N GLY A 128 10.57 -17.55 24.40
CA GLY A 128 9.21 -17.93 23.99
C GLY A 128 8.77 -17.15 22.76
N PRO A 129 7.78 -17.64 21.99
CA PRO A 129 7.28 -16.93 20.83
C PRO A 129 6.57 -15.61 21.18
N LEU A 130 6.55 -14.71 20.21
CA LEU A 130 5.52 -13.66 20.12
C LEU A 130 4.20 -14.30 19.69
N THR A 131 3.14 -14.07 20.46
CA THR A 131 1.79 -14.60 20.18
C THR A 131 0.83 -13.46 19.89
N ASN A 132 -0.19 -13.73 19.07
CA ASN A 132 -1.17 -12.74 18.62
C ASN A 132 -0.51 -11.47 18.04
N GLY A 133 0.63 -11.62 17.37
CA GLY A 133 1.33 -10.49 16.78
C GLY A 133 0.52 -9.85 15.66
N ALA A 134 0.31 -8.55 15.72
CA ALA A 134 -0.59 -7.79 14.83
C ALA A 134 -0.03 -6.39 14.58
N GLY A 135 -0.64 -5.63 13.67
CA GLY A 135 -0.23 -4.26 13.38
C GLY A 135 -1.34 -3.43 12.76
N THR A 136 -1.37 -2.14 13.07
CA THR A 136 -2.34 -1.17 12.50
C THR A 136 -1.67 0.18 12.28
N GLY A 137 -2.13 0.96 11.30
CA GLY A 137 -1.60 2.29 11.02
C GLY A 137 -0.32 2.31 10.18
N GLY A 138 -0.01 1.22 9.46
CA GLY A 138 1.10 1.22 8.51
C GLY A 138 0.80 2.13 7.33
N ILE A 139 1.82 2.84 6.82
CA ILE A 139 1.68 3.83 5.73
C ILE A 139 2.52 3.45 4.52
N ILE A 140 2.09 3.87 3.32
CA ILE A 140 2.86 3.72 2.08
C ILE A 140 3.72 4.96 1.86
N THR A 141 4.98 4.77 1.46
CA THR A 141 5.94 5.83 1.11
C THR A 141 6.69 5.48 -0.18
N GLY A 142 7.46 6.43 -0.72
CA GLY A 142 8.37 6.20 -1.84
C GLY A 142 7.74 6.30 -3.24
N LEU A 143 6.43 6.55 -3.33
CA LEU A 143 5.76 6.78 -4.61
C LEU A 143 6.03 8.21 -5.11
N ASP A 144 6.36 8.33 -6.40
CA ASP A 144 6.58 9.62 -7.07
C ASP A 144 5.76 9.75 -8.35
N GLY A 145 5.03 10.86 -8.49
CA GLY A 145 4.12 11.09 -9.61
C GLY A 145 4.84 11.36 -10.92
N ASN A 146 6.04 11.96 -10.89
CA ASN A 146 6.84 12.21 -12.09
C ASN A 146 7.37 10.91 -12.70
N THR A 147 7.87 10.02 -11.85
CA THR A 147 8.39 8.70 -12.23
C THR A 147 7.26 7.86 -12.83
N LEU A 148 6.09 7.83 -12.18
CA LEU A 148 4.91 7.14 -12.71
C LEU A 148 4.47 7.71 -14.07
N ALA A 149 4.38 9.03 -14.19
CA ALA A 149 4.00 9.69 -15.45
C ALA A 149 5.00 9.38 -16.58
N GLY A 150 6.31 9.34 -16.28
CA GLY A 150 7.35 8.94 -17.22
C GLY A 150 7.21 7.50 -17.70
N ALA A 151 6.93 6.58 -16.78
CA ALA A 151 6.69 5.17 -17.11
C ALA A 151 5.44 5.00 -17.99
N ILE A 152 4.32 5.62 -17.61
CA ILE A 152 3.08 5.59 -18.41
C ILE A 152 3.30 6.18 -19.80
N HIS A 153 3.98 7.33 -19.89
CA HIS A 153 4.27 7.97 -21.17
C HIS A 153 5.03 7.02 -22.12
N GLY A 154 6.06 6.35 -21.60
CA GLY A 154 6.84 5.37 -22.36
C GLY A 154 6.01 4.15 -22.78
N SER A 155 5.27 3.56 -21.85
CA SER A 155 4.53 2.31 -22.09
C SER A 155 3.26 2.49 -22.92
N ALA A 156 2.57 3.62 -22.80
CA ALA A 156 1.41 3.96 -23.64
C ALA A 156 1.80 4.47 -25.04
N GLY A 157 3.08 4.74 -25.29
CA GLY A 157 3.58 5.17 -26.59
C GLY A 157 3.14 6.58 -27.00
N TYR A 158 2.94 7.47 -26.02
CA TYR A 158 2.58 8.86 -26.33
C TYR A 158 3.76 9.57 -27.02
N PRO A 159 3.52 10.31 -28.12
CA PRO A 159 4.59 11.02 -28.79
C PRO A 159 5.08 12.21 -27.95
N GLY A 160 6.37 12.54 -28.07
CA GLY A 160 6.96 13.75 -27.47
C GLY A 160 7.54 13.50 -26.08
N SER A 161 7.28 14.45 -25.17
CA SER A 161 7.69 14.37 -23.75
C SER A 161 6.49 14.14 -22.86
N THR A 162 6.72 13.63 -21.64
CA THR A 162 5.71 13.55 -20.59
C THR A 162 5.04 14.92 -20.40
N SER A 163 3.71 14.96 -20.53
CA SER A 163 2.97 16.22 -20.42
C SER A 163 2.80 16.63 -18.94
N PRO A 164 2.72 17.93 -18.64
CA PRO A 164 2.41 18.40 -17.29
C PRO A 164 1.10 17.83 -16.75
N GLU A 165 0.09 17.65 -17.61
CA GLU A 165 -1.22 17.10 -17.25
C GLU A 165 -1.11 15.64 -16.78
N LEU A 166 -0.28 14.83 -17.45
CA LEU A 166 -0.04 13.44 -17.04
C LEU A 166 0.71 13.39 -15.71
N VAL A 167 1.68 14.29 -15.50
CA VAL A 167 2.38 14.43 -14.22
C VAL A 167 1.40 14.79 -13.10
N THR A 168 0.54 15.79 -13.30
CA THR A 168 -0.47 16.20 -12.31
C THR A 168 -1.42 15.06 -11.99
N PHE A 169 -1.92 14.36 -13.01
CA PHE A 169 -2.81 13.22 -12.82
C PHE A 169 -2.15 12.09 -12.02
N CYS A 170 -0.93 11.71 -12.37
CA CYS A 170 -0.20 10.66 -11.67
C CYS A 170 0.19 11.07 -10.25
N THR A 171 0.54 12.34 -10.04
CA THR A 171 0.84 12.91 -8.73
C THR A 171 -0.37 12.85 -7.81
N ALA A 172 -1.56 13.20 -8.31
CA ALA A 172 -2.81 13.10 -7.54
C ALA A 172 -3.06 11.65 -7.07
N ILE A 173 -2.86 10.66 -7.95
CA ILE A 173 -3.02 9.24 -7.60
C ILE A 173 -2.05 8.83 -6.49
N VAL A 174 -0.74 9.06 -6.68
CA VAL A 174 0.25 8.57 -5.72
C VAL A 174 0.16 9.28 -4.37
N ASN A 175 -0.12 10.59 -4.36
CA ASN A 175 -0.31 11.34 -3.12
C ASN A 175 -1.55 10.84 -2.39
N TYR A 176 -2.67 10.65 -3.10
CA TYR A 176 -3.87 10.10 -2.50
C TYR A 176 -3.60 8.73 -1.86
N VAL A 177 -2.89 7.83 -2.55
CA VAL A 177 -2.53 6.52 -2.01
C VAL A 177 -1.61 6.64 -0.79
N MET A 178 -0.56 7.46 -0.82
CA MET A 178 0.34 7.62 0.32
C MET A 178 -0.34 8.27 1.54
N ASP A 179 -1.25 9.23 1.31
CA ASP A 179 -1.91 9.98 2.38
C ASP A 179 -3.07 9.19 3.01
N ASN A 180 -3.67 8.24 2.29
CA ASN A 180 -4.91 7.59 2.71
C ASN A 180 -4.84 6.06 2.78
N ALA A 181 -3.82 5.39 2.24
CA ALA A 181 -3.70 3.95 2.42
C ALA A 181 -3.27 3.63 3.86
N GLU A 182 -3.99 2.72 4.50
CA GLU A 182 -3.62 2.18 5.80
C GLU A 182 -3.35 0.68 5.69
N ILE A 183 -2.27 0.20 6.31
CA ILE A 183 -1.90 -1.20 6.31
C ILE A 183 -2.15 -1.80 7.68
N GLU A 184 -2.77 -2.97 7.68
CA GLU A 184 -3.02 -3.76 8.87
C GLU A 184 -2.47 -5.19 8.74
N TYR A 185 -1.99 -5.73 9.86
CA TYR A 185 -1.67 -7.13 10.05
C TYR A 185 -2.66 -7.72 11.05
N THR A 186 -3.39 -8.76 10.64
CA THR A 186 -4.31 -9.46 11.54
C THR A 186 -3.56 -10.16 12.68
N PRO A 187 -4.18 -10.41 13.85
CA PRO A 187 -3.55 -11.13 14.94
C PRO A 187 -3.00 -12.49 14.51
N GLY A 188 -1.72 -12.73 14.78
CA GLY A 188 -0.99 -13.94 14.40
C GLY A 188 -0.17 -13.81 13.11
N SER A 189 -0.34 -12.72 12.35
CA SER A 189 0.43 -12.46 11.13
C SER A 189 1.85 -11.98 11.40
N VAL A 190 2.12 -11.45 12.60
CA VAL A 190 3.46 -11.05 13.05
C VAL A 190 4.02 -12.13 13.96
N VAL A 191 5.23 -12.60 13.65
CA VAL A 191 5.93 -13.67 14.36
C VAL A 191 7.29 -13.19 14.83
N GLY A 192 7.86 -13.90 15.81
CA GLY A 192 9.22 -13.66 16.30
C GLY A 192 9.48 -14.43 17.58
N THR A 193 10.73 -14.41 18.03
CA THR A 193 11.16 -15.03 19.30
C THR A 193 11.50 -13.95 20.31
N CYS A 194 10.81 -13.98 21.46
CA CYS A 194 11.13 -13.16 22.62
C CYS A 194 12.24 -13.86 23.44
N PRO A 195 13.41 -13.24 23.63
CA PRO A 195 14.50 -13.87 24.39
C PRO A 195 14.16 -14.10 25.87
N ALA A 196 14.90 -15.01 26.51
CA ALA A 196 14.84 -15.20 27.96
C ALA A 196 15.27 -13.92 28.68
N GLY A 197 14.54 -13.50 29.70
CA GLY A 197 14.85 -12.28 30.46
C GLY A 197 14.51 -10.96 29.75
N GLY A 198 14.08 -11.00 28.49
CA GLY A 198 13.72 -9.83 27.68
C GLY A 198 14.83 -9.37 26.74
N GLY A 199 14.62 -8.21 26.11
CA GLY A 199 15.51 -7.63 25.09
C GLY A 199 14.86 -7.57 23.70
N PRO A 200 15.63 -7.30 22.64
CA PRO A 200 15.08 -7.14 21.29
C PRO A 200 14.41 -8.41 20.77
N LEU A 201 13.29 -8.25 20.06
CA LEU A 201 12.64 -9.34 19.32
C LEU A 201 13.61 -9.94 18.30
N GLN A 202 13.71 -11.26 18.26
CA GLN A 202 14.61 -11.98 17.35
C GLN A 202 13.83 -12.64 16.22
N GLY A 203 14.33 -12.51 14.99
CA GLY A 203 13.70 -13.10 13.81
C GLY A 203 12.27 -12.63 13.59
N GLY A 204 11.98 -11.37 13.97
CA GLY A 204 10.66 -10.79 13.79
C GLY A 204 10.33 -10.64 12.31
N ALA A 205 9.15 -11.07 11.89
CA ALA A 205 8.66 -10.93 10.51
C ALA A 205 7.14 -10.78 10.51
N ALA A 206 6.60 -10.19 9.45
CA ALA A 206 5.15 -10.07 9.26
C ALA A 206 4.78 -10.46 7.84
N THR A 207 3.68 -11.20 7.68
CA THR A 207 3.20 -11.62 6.36
C THR A 207 1.70 -11.44 6.20
N GLY A 208 1.25 -11.15 4.98
CA GLY A 208 -0.16 -11.09 4.62
C GLY A 208 -0.87 -9.86 5.17
N GLY A 209 -0.17 -8.72 5.24
CA GLY A 209 -0.79 -7.45 5.59
C GLY A 209 -1.74 -6.99 4.49
N THR A 210 -2.85 -6.36 4.87
CA THR A 210 -3.89 -5.87 3.95
C THR A 210 -3.85 -4.37 3.83
N ILE A 211 -4.10 -3.84 2.63
CA ILE A 211 -4.22 -2.41 2.37
C ILE A 211 -5.71 -2.02 2.47
N LEU A 212 -6.01 -0.98 3.26
CA LEU A 212 -7.35 -0.45 3.53
C LEU A 212 -7.56 0.92 2.90
#